data_AF-A0A4D5RPP4-F1
#
_entry.id   AF-A0A4D5RPP4-F1
#
_cell.length_a   1.000
_cell.length_b   1.000
_cell.length_c   1.000
_cell.angle_alpha   90.00
_cell.angle_beta   90.00
_cell.angle_gamma   90.00
#
_symmetry.space_group_name_H-M   'P 1'
#
loop_
_entity.id
_entity.type
_entity.pdbx_description
1 polymer ?
#
loop_
_entity_poly.entity_id
_entity_poly.type
_entity_poly.pdbx_seq_one_letter_code
_entity_poly.pdbx_strand_id
1 'polypeptide(L)'
;MMTARAYQTGMAFPSLTPGKLRLYSVRFCPFAQRVLLMLTAKNIDHEAININLNKRPEWSTKVLPARTVPVLHQDSMVISGSMAIAEYLEEVYPSPRLLPSDPYRKALDRSFLDLSLPALDPVLKFYFKKGVNADSDWSAFLAKASIFEKELGIRKRPYFFRREAWIRRLCQLANIFNGSRSVDFF
;
A
#
# COMPACT_ATOMS: atom_id res chain seq x y z
N MET A 1 -13.88 0.59 9.29
CA MET A 1 -14.69 0.05 8.18
C MET A 1 -14.32 0.80 6.90
N MET A 2 -14.02 0.12 5.78
CA MET A 2 -13.75 0.78 4.48
C MET A 2 -15.06 1.07 3.75
N THR A 3 -15.18 2.24 3.10
CA THR A 3 -16.37 2.53 2.31
C THR A 3 -16.42 1.70 1.03
N ALA A 4 -17.54 1.03 0.76
CA ALA A 4 -17.73 0.24 -0.46
C ALA A 4 -17.78 1.11 -1.73
N ARG A 5 -18.32 2.33 -1.61
CA ARG A 5 -18.41 3.34 -2.68
C ARG A 5 -17.33 4.41 -2.51
N ALA A 6 -16.77 4.86 -3.64
CA ALA A 6 -15.84 5.98 -3.68
C ALA A 6 -16.59 7.32 -3.72
N TYR A 7 -16.15 8.30 -2.94
CA TYR A 7 -16.65 9.67 -2.96
C TYR A 7 -16.26 10.35 -4.26
N GLN A 8 -17.20 11.11 -4.82
CA GLN A 8 -17.04 11.78 -6.10
C GLN A 8 -17.72 13.16 -6.11
N THR A 9 -17.52 13.91 -7.19
CA THR A 9 -18.14 15.22 -7.46
C THR A 9 -19.61 15.26 -7.03
N GLY A 10 -19.98 16.31 -6.29
CA GLY A 10 -21.33 16.51 -5.73
C GLY A 10 -21.64 15.75 -4.44
N MET A 11 -20.74 14.89 -3.94
CA MET A 11 -20.92 14.24 -2.64
C MET A 11 -20.38 15.11 -1.50
N ALA A 12 -21.19 15.30 -0.45
CA ALA A 12 -20.80 16.06 0.74
C ALA A 12 -19.58 15.45 1.46
N PHE A 13 -18.88 16.30 2.21
CA PHE A 13 -17.77 15.87 3.06
C PHE A 13 -18.27 14.94 4.17
N PRO A 14 -17.74 13.72 4.33
CA PRO A 14 -18.12 12.87 5.45
C PRO A 14 -17.67 13.49 6.76
N SER A 15 -18.58 13.60 7.74
CA SER A 15 -18.24 14.10 9.08
C SER A 15 -17.08 13.33 9.68
N LEU A 16 -16.17 14.03 10.35
CA LEU A 16 -15.05 13.41 11.05
C LEU A 16 -15.54 12.90 12.41
N THR A 17 -15.08 11.73 12.82
CA THR A 17 -15.28 11.25 14.19
C THR A 17 -14.08 11.73 15.01
N PRO A 18 -14.28 12.54 16.07
CA PRO A 18 -13.17 13.06 16.88
C PRO A 18 -12.25 11.94 17.39
N GLY A 19 -10.94 12.15 17.27
CA GLY A 19 -9.91 11.19 17.68
C GLY A 19 -9.79 9.93 16.82
N LYS A 20 -10.66 9.70 15.83
CA LYS A 20 -10.61 8.52 14.96
C LYS A 20 -9.70 8.76 13.76
N LEU A 21 -8.80 7.82 13.48
CA LEU A 21 -7.95 7.85 12.29
C LEU A 21 -8.77 7.57 11.02
N ARG A 22 -8.63 8.46 10.04
CA ARG A 22 -9.21 8.33 8.71
C ARG A 22 -8.12 8.26 7.66
N LEU A 23 -8.17 7.23 6.83
CA LEU A 23 -7.32 7.09 5.64
C LEU A 23 -8.11 7.42 4.38
N TYR A 24 -7.72 8.46 3.66
CA TYR A 24 -8.18 8.67 2.29
C TYR A 24 -7.41 7.78 1.34
N SER A 25 -8.13 6.95 0.59
CA SER A 25 -7.58 5.85 -0.20
C SER A 25 -8.24 5.77 -1.59
N VAL A 26 -7.66 4.91 -2.42
CA VAL A 26 -8.27 4.39 -3.64
C VAL A 26 -8.07 2.88 -3.61
N ARG A 27 -9.12 2.11 -3.90
CA ARG A 27 -9.13 0.64 -3.76
C ARG A 27 -7.89 -0.08 -4.32
N PHE A 28 -7.40 0.37 -5.48
CA PHE A 28 -6.30 -0.27 -6.20
C PHE A 28 -4.98 0.50 -6.12
N CYS A 29 -4.86 1.49 -5.22
CA CYS A 29 -3.63 2.25 -5.08
C CYS A 29 -2.62 1.48 -4.19
N PRO A 30 -1.45 1.07 -4.72
CA PRO A 30 -0.48 0.31 -3.95
C PRO A 30 0.10 1.11 -2.78
N PHE A 31 0.23 2.44 -2.93
CA PHE A 31 0.68 3.32 -1.85
C PHE A 31 -0.33 3.38 -0.69
N ALA A 32 -1.62 3.41 -1.00
CA ALA A 32 -2.65 3.44 0.04
C ALA A 32 -2.82 2.06 0.70
N GLN A 33 -2.68 0.99 -0.08
CA GLN A 33 -2.67 -0.39 0.44
C GLN A 33 -1.53 -0.58 1.46
N ARG A 34 -0.34 -0.03 1.22
CA ARG A 34 0.77 -0.05 2.21
C ARG A 34 0.33 0.47 3.57
N VAL A 35 -0.35 1.61 3.62
CA VAL A 35 -0.82 2.21 4.88
C VAL A 35 -1.94 1.39 5.51
N LEU A 36 -2.92 0.91 4.71
CA LEU A 36 -3.99 0.03 5.19
C LEU A 36 -3.43 -1.23 5.86
N LEU A 37 -2.39 -1.81 5.26
CA LEU A 37 -1.72 -3.00 5.79
C LEU A 37 -1.04 -2.70 7.12
N MET A 38 -0.37 -1.55 7.26
CA MET A 38 0.23 -1.15 8.52
C MET A 38 -0.79 -0.89 9.62
N LEU A 39 -1.87 -0.16 9.31
CA LEU A 39 -2.97 0.08 10.25
C LEU A 39 -3.59 -1.25 10.71
N THR A 40 -3.79 -2.18 9.77
CA THR A 40 -4.32 -3.52 10.06
C THR A 40 -3.35 -4.36 10.90
N ALA A 41 -2.06 -4.37 10.53
CA ALA A 41 -1.02 -5.13 11.21
C ALA A 41 -0.82 -4.66 12.65
N LYS A 42 -0.96 -3.35 12.89
CA LYS A 42 -0.87 -2.75 14.22
C LYS A 42 -2.19 -2.77 15.00
N ASN A 43 -3.25 -3.33 14.41
CA ASN A 43 -4.59 -3.38 14.99
C ASN A 43 -5.11 -1.98 15.42
N ILE A 44 -4.84 -0.97 14.60
CA ILE A 44 -5.25 0.41 14.85
C ILE A 44 -6.67 0.59 14.31
N ASP A 45 -7.59 1.05 15.16
CA ASP A 45 -8.95 1.39 14.71
C ASP A 45 -8.91 2.58 13.76
N HIS A 46 -9.53 2.41 12.60
CA HIS A 46 -9.55 3.41 11.55
C HIS A 46 -10.76 3.25 10.63
N GLU A 47 -11.06 4.34 9.93
CA GLU A 47 -11.93 4.34 8.77
C GLU A 47 -11.13 4.59 7.50
N ALA A 48 -11.57 4.00 6.38
CA ALA A 48 -10.97 4.27 5.09
C ALA A 48 -12.01 4.80 4.11
N ILE A 49 -11.76 5.99 3.60
CA ILE A 49 -12.63 6.68 2.65
C ILE A 49 -12.02 6.55 1.26
N ASN A 50 -12.72 5.84 0.38
CA ASN A 50 -12.31 5.76 -1.02
C ASN A 50 -12.68 7.05 -1.77
N ILE A 51 -11.76 7.60 -2.57
CA ILE A 51 -11.99 8.78 -3.41
C ILE A 51 -11.92 8.38 -4.89
N ASN A 52 -12.82 8.91 -5.72
CA ASN A 52 -12.71 8.81 -7.16
C ASN A 52 -11.75 9.90 -7.67
N LEU A 53 -10.55 9.51 -8.10
CA LEU A 53 -9.54 10.47 -8.59
C LEU A 53 -9.90 11.10 -9.95
N ASN A 54 -10.78 10.47 -10.74
CA ASN A 54 -11.24 11.01 -12.02
C ASN A 54 -12.39 12.00 -11.84
N LYS A 55 -13.25 11.77 -10.85
CA LYS A 55 -14.38 12.63 -10.49
C LYS A 55 -14.24 13.08 -9.05
N ARG A 56 -13.23 13.90 -8.76
CA ARG A 56 -12.90 14.30 -7.39
C ARG A 56 -14.04 15.09 -6.76
N PRO A 57 -14.38 14.85 -5.49
CA PRO A 57 -15.29 15.72 -4.75
C PRO A 57 -14.62 17.08 -4.49
N GLU A 58 -15.42 18.12 -4.39
CA GLU A 58 -15.00 19.52 -4.27
C GLU A 58 -14.18 19.75 -2.99
N TRP A 59 -14.57 19.06 -1.91
CA TRP A 59 -13.88 19.13 -0.63
C TRP A 59 -12.50 18.46 -0.63
N SER A 60 -12.18 17.61 -1.62
CA SER A 60 -10.91 16.85 -1.60
C SER A 60 -9.67 17.74 -1.64
N THR A 61 -9.74 18.93 -2.23
CA THR A 61 -8.61 19.87 -2.29
C THR A 61 -8.19 20.39 -0.92
N LYS A 62 -9.12 20.43 0.05
CA LYS A 62 -8.86 20.87 1.42
C LYS A 62 -8.12 19.80 2.24
N VAL A 63 -8.34 18.53 1.92
CA VAL A 63 -7.79 17.39 2.68
C VAL A 63 -6.67 16.64 1.95
N LEU A 64 -6.55 16.78 0.62
CA LEU A 64 -5.47 16.20 -0.19
C LEU A 64 -4.66 17.36 -0.81
N PRO A 65 -3.74 17.99 -0.07
CA PRO A 65 -2.93 19.12 -0.57
C PRO A 65 -2.16 18.75 -1.85
N ALA A 66 -1.58 17.53 -1.88
CA ALA A 66 -0.85 17.02 -3.02
C ALA A 66 -1.75 16.43 -4.13
N ARG A 67 -3.08 16.45 -3.98
CA ARG A 67 -4.07 15.83 -4.88
C ARG A 67 -3.85 14.32 -5.14
N THR A 68 -3.08 13.68 -4.27
CA THR A 68 -2.72 12.26 -4.28
C THR A 68 -3.22 11.56 -3.03
N VAL A 69 -3.24 10.23 -3.09
CA VAL A 69 -3.51 9.34 -1.95
C VAL A 69 -2.28 8.46 -1.74
N PRO A 70 -2.03 7.93 -0.53
CA PRO A 70 -2.83 8.08 0.69
C PRO A 70 -2.65 9.42 1.42
N VAL A 71 -3.69 9.77 2.19
CA VAL A 71 -3.63 10.82 3.22
C VAL A 71 -4.23 10.29 4.51
N LEU A 72 -3.48 10.40 5.61
CA LEU A 72 -3.94 10.11 6.96
C LEU A 72 -4.46 11.41 7.60
N HIS A 73 -5.65 11.35 8.20
CA HIS A 73 -6.31 12.48 8.83
C HIS A 73 -6.85 12.07 10.20
N GLN A 74 -6.52 12.85 11.22
CA GLN A 74 -7.09 12.75 12.57
C GLN A 74 -7.26 14.16 13.14
N ASP A 75 -8.49 14.57 13.43
CA ASP A 75 -8.80 15.91 13.93
C ASP A 75 -8.22 17.03 13.05
N SER A 76 -7.23 17.78 13.52
CA SER A 76 -6.53 18.83 12.74
C SER A 76 -5.27 18.34 12.02
N MET A 77 -4.86 17.10 12.27
CA MET A 77 -3.64 16.51 11.71
C MET A 77 -3.92 15.92 10.33
N VAL A 78 -3.11 16.29 9.35
CA VAL A 78 -3.15 15.75 7.98
C VAL A 78 -1.74 15.39 7.53
N ILE A 79 -1.51 14.11 7.23
CA ILE A 79 -0.21 13.59 6.76
C ILE A 79 -0.40 12.98 5.39
N SER A 80 0.38 13.44 4.41
CA SER A 80 0.36 12.92 3.04
C SER A 80 1.59 12.05 2.78
N GLY A 81 1.43 11.03 1.92
CA GLY A 81 2.53 10.20 1.45
C GLY A 81 2.69 8.91 2.25
N SER A 82 2.68 7.78 1.55
CA SER A 82 2.64 6.45 2.20
C SER A 82 3.83 6.14 3.10
N MET A 83 5.03 6.63 2.79
CA MET A 83 6.23 6.44 3.63
C MET A 83 6.23 7.33 4.86
N ALA A 84 5.88 8.61 4.71
CA ALA A 84 5.78 9.52 5.85
C ALA A 84 4.71 9.05 6.84
N ILE A 85 3.57 8.57 6.33
CA ILE A 85 2.53 7.96 7.16
C ILE A 85 3.06 6.68 7.83
N ALA A 86 3.80 5.83 7.12
CA ALA A 86 4.37 4.61 7.69
C ALA A 86 5.34 4.90 8.84
N GLU A 87 6.24 5.87 8.67
CA GLU A 87 7.20 6.32 9.68
C GLU A 87 6.47 6.88 10.90
N TYR A 88 5.49 7.78 10.69
CA TYR A 88 4.63 8.30 11.75
C TYR A 88 3.92 7.19 12.55
N LEU A 89 3.33 6.20 11.87
CA LEU A 89 2.64 5.09 12.53
C LEU A 89 3.61 4.18 13.31
N GLU A 90 4.86 4.04 12.88
CA GLU A 90 5.88 3.31 13.65
C GLU A 90 6.32 4.04 14.92
N GLU A 91 6.36 5.36 14.89
CA GLU A 91 6.75 6.18 16.04
C GLU A 91 5.62 6.29 17.06
N VAL A 92 4.39 6.56 16.61
CA VAL A 92 3.22 6.74 17.48
C VAL A 92 2.69 5.40 18.01
N TYR A 93 2.77 4.34 17.21
CA TYR A 93 2.33 2.99 17.59
C TYR A 93 3.52 2.01 17.51
N PRO A 94 4.41 2.02 18.51
CA PRO A 94 5.69 1.29 18.44
C PRO A 94 5.54 -0.25 18.50
N SER A 95 4.36 -0.76 18.86
CA SER A 95 4.07 -2.19 18.96
C SER A 95 2.83 -2.58 18.14
N PRO A 96 2.87 -3.65 17.33
CA PRO A 96 4.06 -4.39 16.93
C PRO A 96 4.96 -3.54 16.02
N ARG A 97 6.28 -3.73 16.14
CA ARG A 97 7.27 -3.06 15.30
C ARG A 97 7.32 -3.70 13.92
N LEU A 98 7.01 -2.95 12.87
CA LEU A 98 7.00 -3.46 11.49
C LEU A 98 8.28 -3.09 10.73
N LEU A 99 8.91 -1.97 11.08
CA LEU A 99 10.14 -1.52 10.43
C LEU A 99 11.40 -1.97 11.22
N PRO A 100 12.52 -2.27 10.52
CA PRO A 100 13.79 -2.54 11.18
C PRO A 100 14.23 -1.38 12.08
N SER A 101 14.84 -1.70 13.22
CA SER A 101 15.50 -0.73 14.08
C SER A 101 16.86 -0.29 13.53
N ASP A 102 17.57 -1.19 12.86
CA ASP A 102 18.86 -0.91 12.24
C ASP A 102 18.71 0.11 11.10
N PRO A 103 19.42 1.27 11.16
CA PRO A 103 19.29 2.33 10.17
C PRO A 103 19.66 1.88 8.75
N TYR A 104 20.73 1.09 8.61
CA TYR A 104 21.14 0.55 7.32
C TYR A 104 20.04 -0.33 6.74
N ARG A 105 19.49 -1.24 7.54
CA ARG A 105 18.44 -2.14 7.10
C ARG A 105 17.16 -1.42 6.76
N LYS A 106 16.80 -0.38 7.51
CA LYS A 106 15.65 0.48 7.21
C LYS A 106 15.83 1.18 5.86
N ALA A 107 17.01 1.76 5.59
CA ALA A 107 17.32 2.40 4.33
C ALA A 107 17.32 1.42 3.15
N LEU A 108 17.88 0.22 3.35
CA LEU A 108 17.87 -0.85 2.35
C LEU A 108 16.44 -1.31 2.04
N ASP A 109 15.63 -1.55 3.06
CA ASP A 109 14.23 -1.95 2.88
C ASP A 109 13.43 -0.87 2.14
N ARG A 110 13.72 0.42 2.39
CA ARG A 110 13.16 1.54 1.64
C ARG A 110 13.58 1.56 0.17
N SER A 111 14.84 1.31 -0.15
CA SER A 111 15.30 1.27 -1.55
C SER A 111 14.63 0.14 -2.35
N PHE A 112 14.39 -1.02 -1.72
CA PHE A 112 13.63 -2.11 -2.34
C PHE A 112 12.15 -1.77 -2.52
N LEU A 113 11.54 -1.01 -1.61
CA LEU A 113 10.18 -0.49 -1.80
C LEU A 113 10.10 0.48 -2.97
N ASP A 114 11.08 1.35 -3.14
CA ASP A 114 11.15 2.30 -4.27
C ASP A 114 11.35 1.57 -5.61
N LEU A 115 12.07 0.44 -5.60
CA LEU A 115 12.23 -0.43 -6.78
C LEU A 115 10.98 -1.27 -7.10
N SER A 116 10.15 -1.57 -6.09
CA SER A 116 9.04 -2.54 -6.23
C SER A 116 7.97 -2.13 -7.24
N LEU A 117 7.60 -0.83 -7.30
CA LEU A 117 6.61 -0.36 -8.26
C LEU A 117 7.13 -0.35 -9.70
N PRO A 118 8.31 0.22 -9.99
CA PRO A 118 8.94 0.07 -11.30
C PRO A 118 9.15 -1.38 -11.73
N ALA A 119 9.36 -2.31 -10.78
CA ALA A 119 9.44 -3.74 -11.08
C ALA A 119 8.13 -4.31 -11.60
N LEU A 120 6.98 -3.81 -11.14
CA LEU A 120 5.67 -4.25 -11.58
C LEU A 120 5.20 -3.59 -12.88
N ASP A 121 5.84 -2.52 -13.35
CA ASP A 121 5.43 -1.80 -14.57
C ASP A 121 5.17 -2.71 -15.78
N PRO A 122 6.05 -3.68 -16.14
CA PRO A 122 5.79 -4.55 -17.28
C PRO A 122 4.53 -5.41 -17.07
N VAL A 123 4.32 -5.93 -15.85
CA VAL A 123 3.12 -6.71 -15.48
C VAL A 123 1.86 -5.84 -15.54
N LEU A 124 1.95 -4.58 -15.11
CA LEU A 124 0.83 -3.64 -15.20
C LEU A 124 0.47 -3.34 -16.66
N LYS A 125 1.45 -3.28 -17.59
CA LYS A 125 1.15 -3.15 -19.03
C LYS A 125 0.33 -4.32 -19.55
N PHE A 126 0.66 -5.55 -19.16
CA PHE A 126 -0.14 -6.74 -19.49
C PHE A 126 -1.56 -6.60 -18.96
N TYR A 127 -1.71 -6.27 -17.67
CA TYR A 127 -3.03 -6.13 -17.04
C TYR A 127 -3.89 -5.06 -17.71
N PHE A 128 -3.31 -3.92 -18.08
CA PHE A 128 -4.02 -2.83 -18.75
C PHE A 128 -4.03 -2.92 -20.29
N LYS A 129 -3.48 -3.99 -20.88
CA LYS A 129 -3.35 -4.22 -22.33
C LYS A 129 -2.77 -3.03 -23.11
N LYS A 130 -1.81 -2.31 -22.53
CA LYS A 130 -1.19 -1.13 -23.15
C LYS A 130 0.15 -1.47 -23.79
N GLY A 131 0.23 -1.45 -25.13
CA GLY A 131 1.49 -1.50 -25.88
C GLY A 131 2.39 -2.69 -25.50
N VAL A 132 1.77 -3.85 -25.29
CA VAL A 132 2.41 -5.04 -24.73
C VAL A 132 3.27 -5.73 -25.80
N ASN A 133 4.52 -6.01 -25.46
CA ASN A 133 5.32 -7.02 -26.15
C ASN A 133 5.65 -8.10 -25.12
N ALA A 134 5.03 -9.27 -25.29
CA ALA A 134 4.98 -10.26 -24.22
C ALA A 134 6.39 -10.71 -23.78
N ASP A 135 7.27 -10.98 -24.74
CA ASP A 135 8.60 -11.49 -24.44
C ASP A 135 9.49 -10.44 -23.79
N SER A 136 9.47 -9.20 -24.30
CA SER A 136 10.33 -8.13 -23.78
C SER A 136 9.85 -7.60 -22.44
N ASP A 137 8.54 -7.44 -22.24
CA ASP A 137 7.97 -7.01 -20.96
C ASP A 137 8.14 -8.10 -19.88
N TRP A 138 7.96 -9.38 -20.24
CA TRP A 138 8.22 -10.48 -19.30
C TRP A 138 9.70 -10.57 -18.91
N SER A 139 10.61 -10.45 -19.90
CA SER A 139 12.05 -10.43 -19.63
C SER A 139 12.45 -9.25 -18.75
N ALA A 140 11.87 -8.06 -18.97
CA ALA A 140 12.12 -6.89 -18.14
C ALA A 140 11.60 -7.06 -16.71
N PHE A 141 10.45 -7.71 -16.53
CA PHE A 141 9.95 -8.09 -15.21
C PHE A 141 10.91 -9.05 -14.50
N LEU A 142 11.30 -10.14 -15.16
CA LEU A 142 12.22 -11.15 -14.59
C LEU A 142 13.57 -10.55 -14.21
N ALA A 143 14.12 -9.65 -15.03
CA ALA A 143 15.37 -8.96 -14.74
C ALA A 143 15.28 -8.18 -13.42
N LYS A 144 14.17 -7.45 -13.20
CA LYS A 144 13.95 -6.70 -11.95
C LYS A 144 13.64 -7.65 -10.78
N ALA A 145 12.82 -8.68 -10.98
CA ALA A 145 12.52 -9.69 -9.97
C ALA A 145 13.78 -10.42 -9.47
N SER A 146 14.76 -10.65 -10.35
CA SER A 146 16.03 -11.29 -9.97
C SER A 146 16.83 -10.50 -8.93
N ILE A 147 16.66 -9.17 -8.88
CA ILE A 147 17.28 -8.32 -7.85
C ILE A 147 16.70 -8.67 -6.48
N PHE A 148 15.39 -8.91 -6.43
CA PHE A 148 14.71 -9.30 -5.20
C PHE A 148 15.13 -10.73 -4.77
N GLU A 149 15.23 -11.66 -5.72
CA GLU A 149 15.66 -13.03 -5.44
C GLU A 149 17.08 -13.08 -4.86
N LYS A 150 18.03 -12.34 -5.45
CA LYS A 150 19.40 -12.24 -4.95
C LYS A 150 19.45 -11.75 -3.51
N GLU A 151 18.68 -10.72 -3.21
CA GLU A 151 18.60 -10.17 -1.85
C GLU A 151 17.97 -11.17 -0.88
N LEU A 152 16.91 -11.92 -1.26
CA LEU A 152 16.37 -12.99 -0.41
C LEU A 152 17.40 -14.09 -0.13
N GLY A 153 18.21 -14.46 -1.13
CA GLY A 153 19.32 -15.40 -0.98
C GLY A 153 20.35 -14.93 0.05
N ILE A 154 20.71 -13.64 0.04
CA ILE A 154 21.60 -13.02 1.04
C ILE A 154 20.94 -13.04 2.43
N ARG A 155 19.65 -12.69 2.51
CA ARG A 155 18.90 -12.62 3.77
C ARG A 155 18.63 -13.97 4.42
N LYS A 156 18.73 -15.07 3.65
CA LYS A 156 18.47 -16.46 4.08
C LYS A 156 17.15 -16.62 4.84
N ARG A 157 16.11 -15.92 4.38
CA ARG A 157 14.79 -15.92 5.03
C ARG A 157 13.67 -15.79 3.99
N PRO A 158 12.47 -16.31 4.27
CA PRO A 158 11.38 -16.37 3.29
C PRO A 158 10.71 -15.01 3.00
N TYR A 159 11.08 -13.95 3.72
CA TYR A 159 10.40 -12.65 3.63
C TYR A 159 11.39 -11.48 3.52
N PHE A 160 11.04 -10.48 2.71
CA PHE A 160 11.75 -9.22 2.68
C PHE A 160 11.65 -8.49 4.02
N PHE A 161 10.47 -8.42 4.62
CA PHE A 161 10.24 -7.74 5.90
C PHE A 161 10.07 -8.77 7.03
N ARG A 162 10.23 -8.39 8.31
CA ARG A 162 10.22 -9.35 9.44
C ARG A 162 8.93 -10.20 9.45
N ARG A 163 9.05 -11.44 9.95
CA ARG A 163 7.93 -12.37 10.20
C ARG A 163 6.92 -11.74 11.15
N GLU A 164 5.87 -11.16 10.61
CA GLU A 164 4.67 -10.81 11.35
C GLU A 164 3.48 -11.07 10.41
N ALA A 165 2.36 -11.53 10.96
CA ALA A 165 1.20 -12.11 10.27
C ALA A 165 0.61 -11.27 9.11
N TRP A 166 0.99 -9.99 8.99
CA TRP A 166 0.55 -9.08 7.95
C TRP A 166 1.09 -9.41 6.56
N ILE A 167 2.30 -9.98 6.41
CA ILE A 167 2.81 -10.41 5.07
C ILE A 167 1.98 -11.59 4.54
N ARG A 168 1.57 -12.53 5.40
CA ARG A 168 0.60 -13.58 5.04
C ARG A 168 -0.73 -12.96 4.57
N ARG A 169 -1.19 -11.89 5.22
CA ARG A 169 -2.40 -11.15 4.83
C ARG A 169 -2.22 -10.35 3.53
N LEU A 170 -1.02 -9.83 3.28
CA LEU A 170 -0.61 -9.14 2.05
C LEU A 170 -0.60 -10.10 0.86
N CYS A 171 -0.02 -11.29 1.04
CA CYS A 171 -0.04 -12.37 0.06
C CYS A 171 -1.46 -12.94 -0.13
N GLN A 172 -2.27 -13.03 0.91
CA GLN A 172 -3.69 -13.41 0.79
C GLN A 172 -4.51 -12.36 0.04
N LEU A 173 -4.28 -11.06 0.28
CA LEU A 173 -4.91 -9.97 -0.48
C LEU A 173 -4.44 -9.94 -1.94
N ALA A 174 -3.18 -10.30 -2.21
CA ALA A 174 -2.70 -10.53 -3.57
C ALA A 174 -3.36 -11.77 -4.23
N ASN A 175 -3.68 -12.81 -3.45
CA ASN A 175 -4.44 -13.97 -3.91
C ASN A 175 -5.95 -13.70 -4.15
N ILE A 176 -6.52 -12.61 -3.65
CA ILE A 176 -7.89 -12.19 -4.05
C ILE A 176 -7.92 -11.74 -5.52
N PHE A 177 -6.79 -11.32 -6.08
CA PHE A 177 -6.67 -11.01 -7.51
C PHE A 177 -6.37 -12.25 -8.39
N ASN A 178 -6.04 -13.39 -7.79
CA ASN A 178 -5.83 -14.63 -8.51
C ASN A 178 -7.12 -15.47 -8.47
N GLY A 179 -8.13 -14.97 -9.17
CA GLY A 179 -9.29 -15.78 -9.53
C GLY A 179 -8.80 -17.04 -10.26
N SER A 180 -9.25 -18.20 -9.75
CA SER A 180 -8.99 -19.57 -10.22
C SER A 180 -7.67 -20.21 -9.77
N ARG A 181 -7.70 -20.84 -8.59
CA ARG A 181 -7.74 -22.31 -8.47
C ARG A 181 -7.69 -22.71 -7.00
N SER A 182 -8.69 -23.50 -6.62
CA SER A 182 -8.71 -24.35 -5.44
C SER A 182 -7.41 -25.12 -5.27
N VAL A 183 -6.79 -25.00 -4.10
CA VAL A 183 -5.94 -26.06 -3.55
C VAL A 183 -6.04 -25.97 -2.03
N ASP A 184 -6.87 -26.86 -1.50
CA ASP A 184 -6.85 -27.28 -0.11
C ASP A 184 -5.47 -27.81 0.23
N PHE A 185 -4.90 -27.39 1.35
CA PHE A 185 -4.03 -28.26 2.15
C PHE A 185 -4.23 -27.91 3.64
N PHE A 186 -4.47 -28.98 4.39
CA PHE A 186 -4.80 -29.12 5.81
C PHE A 186 -4.07 -28.19 6.78
#